data_AF-A0A7S8EC39-F1
#
_entry.id   AF-A0A7S8EC39-F1
#
_cell.length_a   1.000
_cell.length_b   1.000
_cell.length_c   1.000
_cell.angle_alpha   90.00
_cell.angle_beta   90.00
_cell.angle_gamma   90.00
#
_symmetry.space_group_name_H-M   'P 1'
#
loop_
_entity.id
_entity.type
_entity.pdbx_description
1 polymer ?
#
loop_
_entity_poly.entity_id
_entity_poly.type
_entity_poly.pdbx_seq_one_letter_code
_entity_poly.pdbx_strand_id
1 'polypeptide(L)'
;MAKKQPVTANQPHREELYNMAISAVREGNPQGAKVLFTQILQQDPRNARAMMWLAKIARSKSERRRWLNRVLDINPQNEAAQKLLDRMDYNDSSRRNRLLFRLVTGAYVVIVLIVALLLLFAFAF
;
A
#
# COMPACT_ATOMS: atom_id res chain seq x y z
N MET A 1 -38.21 -23.36 27.80
CA MET A 1 -38.46 -22.72 26.49
C MET A 1 -37.79 -21.36 26.47
N ALA A 2 -36.73 -21.16 25.68
CA ALA A 2 -36.21 -19.85 25.33
C ALA A 2 -35.69 -19.94 23.89
N LYS A 3 -36.18 -19.02 23.05
CA LYS A 3 -36.09 -19.04 21.58
C LYS A 3 -34.65 -19.22 21.08
N LYS A 4 -34.48 -20.17 20.16
CA LYS A 4 -33.32 -20.29 19.27
C LYS A 4 -33.08 -18.94 18.58
N GLN A 5 -31.90 -18.36 18.78
CA GLN A 5 -31.43 -17.21 18.01
C GLN A 5 -31.09 -17.67 16.58
N PRO A 6 -31.72 -17.12 15.52
CA PRO A 6 -31.38 -17.48 14.16
C PRO A 6 -30.18 -16.64 13.70
N VAL A 7 -28.96 -17.09 14.00
CA VAL A 7 -27.72 -16.40 13.57
C VAL A 7 -27.26 -16.85 12.17
N THR A 8 -27.93 -17.81 11.53
CA THR A 8 -27.36 -18.58 10.41
C THR A 8 -28.19 -18.52 9.11
N ALA A 9 -28.64 -17.34 8.68
CA ALA A 9 -29.32 -17.20 7.37
C ALA A 9 -28.48 -16.49 6.28
N ASN A 10 -27.43 -15.75 6.65
CA ASN A 10 -26.61 -14.94 5.73
C ASN A 10 -25.11 -15.32 5.70
N GLN A 11 -24.78 -16.51 6.21
CA GLN A 11 -23.40 -17.03 6.33
C GLN A 11 -22.94 -17.95 5.18
N PRO A 12 -23.80 -18.79 4.55
CA PRO A 12 -23.32 -19.68 3.49
C PRO A 12 -22.86 -18.90 2.25
N HIS A 13 -23.64 -17.90 1.82
CA HIS A 13 -23.32 -17.13 0.61
C HIS A 13 -22.02 -16.31 0.74
N ARG A 14 -21.68 -15.82 1.93
CA ARG A 14 -20.45 -15.02 2.14
C ARG A 14 -19.19 -15.87 2.16
N GLU A 15 -19.21 -17.01 2.83
CA GLU A 15 -18.09 -17.95 2.83
C GLU A 15 -17.89 -18.57 1.44
N GLU A 16 -18.99 -18.82 0.71
CA GLU A 16 -18.93 -19.28 -0.68
C GLU A 16 -18.32 -18.20 -1.61
N LEU A 17 -18.78 -16.95 -1.52
CA LEU A 17 -18.17 -15.80 -2.22
C LEU A 17 -16.68 -15.65 -1.89
N TYR A 18 -16.32 -15.82 -0.62
CA TYR A 18 -14.93 -15.77 -0.19
C TYR A 18 -14.11 -16.89 -0.84
N ASN A 19 -14.59 -18.13 -0.80
CA ASN A 19 -13.90 -19.27 -1.40
C ASN A 19 -13.77 -19.12 -2.93
N MET A 20 -14.81 -18.65 -3.61
CA MET A 20 -14.75 -18.32 -5.04
C MET A 20 -13.70 -17.24 -5.33
N ALA A 21 -13.64 -16.19 -4.50
CA ALA A 21 -12.66 -15.12 -4.64
C ALA A 21 -11.23 -15.66 -4.50
N ILE A 22 -11.00 -16.56 -3.55
CA ILE A 22 -9.71 -17.23 -3.36
C ILE A 22 -9.34 -18.11 -4.56
N SER A 23 -10.30 -18.86 -5.12
CA SER A 23 -10.08 -19.67 -6.32
C SER A 23 -9.67 -18.78 -7.50
N ALA A 24 -10.39 -17.68 -7.72
CA ALA A 24 -10.07 -16.72 -8.77
C ALA A 24 -8.65 -16.13 -8.62
N VAL A 25 -8.18 -15.87 -7.39
CA VAL A 25 -6.77 -15.47 -7.17
C VAL A 25 -5.81 -16.60 -7.57
N ARG A 26 -6.10 -17.85 -7.19
CA ARG A 26 -5.25 -19.01 -7.49
C ARG A 26 -5.19 -19.34 -8.98
N GLU A 27 -6.28 -19.12 -9.69
CA GLU A 27 -6.40 -19.31 -11.14
C GLU A 27 -5.73 -18.19 -11.95
N GLY A 28 -5.10 -17.20 -11.28
CA GLY A 28 -4.47 -16.07 -11.97
C GLY A 28 -5.47 -15.01 -12.47
N ASN A 29 -6.69 -15.00 -11.95
CA ASN A 29 -7.72 -13.99 -12.23
C ASN A 29 -7.94 -13.02 -11.03
N PRO A 30 -6.98 -12.10 -10.76
CA PRO A 30 -7.12 -11.14 -9.66
C PRO A 30 -8.23 -10.11 -9.90
N GLN A 31 -8.70 -9.91 -11.14
CA GLN A 31 -9.80 -8.99 -11.41
C GLN A 31 -11.15 -9.59 -11.00
N GLY A 32 -11.40 -10.85 -11.34
CA GLY A 32 -12.58 -11.58 -10.86
C GLY A 32 -12.60 -11.66 -9.34
N ALA A 33 -11.46 -11.98 -8.72
CA ALA A 33 -11.33 -11.96 -7.27
C ALA A 33 -11.65 -10.59 -6.65
N LYS A 34 -11.20 -9.49 -7.27
CA LYS A 34 -11.47 -8.14 -6.79
C LYS A 34 -12.97 -7.82 -6.78
N VAL A 35 -13.71 -8.25 -7.80
CA VAL A 35 -15.18 -8.08 -7.86
C VAL A 35 -15.83 -8.83 -6.68
N LEU A 36 -15.46 -10.09 -6.48
CA LEU A 36 -16.02 -10.93 -5.42
C LEU A 36 -15.69 -10.38 -4.01
N PHE A 37 -14.44 -9.98 -3.76
CA PHE A 37 -14.08 -9.34 -2.47
C PHE A 37 -14.81 -8.01 -2.25
N THR A 38 -15.06 -7.25 -3.32
CA THR A 38 -15.84 -6.01 -3.21
C THR A 38 -17.30 -6.29 -2.86
N GLN A 39 -17.89 -7.34 -3.41
CA GLN A 39 -19.25 -7.78 -3.06
C GLN A 39 -19.33 -8.24 -1.59
N ILE A 40 -18.31 -8.93 -1.09
CA ILE A 40 -18.20 -9.27 0.33
C ILE A 40 -18.17 -8.00 1.18
N LEU A 41 -17.41 -6.98 0.77
CA LEU A 41 -17.36 -5.70 1.48
C LEU A 41 -18.65 -4.88 1.41
N GLN A 42 -19.47 -5.05 0.36
CA GLN A 42 -20.80 -4.43 0.31
C GLN A 42 -21.74 -5.03 1.36
N GLN A 43 -21.58 -6.33 1.65
CA GLN A 43 -22.38 -7.03 2.66
C GLN A 43 -21.81 -6.86 4.07
N ASP A 44 -20.48 -6.79 4.20
CA ASP A 44 -19.76 -6.53 5.44
C ASP A 44 -18.62 -5.52 5.21
N PRO A 45 -18.91 -4.21 5.36
CA PRO A 45 -17.92 -3.16 5.18
C PRO A 45 -16.76 -3.22 6.17
N ARG A 46 -16.88 -4.01 7.25
CA ARG A 46 -15.84 -4.15 8.28
C ARG A 46 -15.04 -5.45 8.14
N ASN A 47 -15.18 -6.17 7.01
CA ASN A 47 -14.46 -7.41 6.78
C ASN A 47 -12.98 -7.17 6.47
N ALA A 48 -12.15 -7.14 7.52
CA ALA A 48 -10.71 -6.97 7.41
C ALA A 48 -10.04 -8.06 6.54
N ARG A 49 -10.58 -9.29 6.52
CA ARG A 49 -10.01 -10.39 5.72
C ARG A 49 -10.14 -10.08 4.22
N ALA A 50 -11.32 -9.63 3.77
CA ALA A 50 -11.54 -9.25 2.37
C ALA A 50 -10.66 -8.05 1.97
N MET A 51 -10.52 -7.05 2.84
CA MET A 51 -9.63 -5.90 2.59
C MET A 51 -8.16 -6.31 2.49
N MET A 52 -7.70 -7.26 3.31
CA MET A 52 -6.34 -7.81 3.22
C MET A 52 -6.11 -8.50 1.87
N TRP A 53 -7.09 -9.23 1.35
CA TRP A 53 -6.99 -9.82 0.00
C TRP A 53 -6.96 -8.77 -1.10
N LEU A 54 -7.79 -7.73 -1.01
CA LEU A 54 -7.74 -6.60 -1.93
C LEU A 54 -6.38 -5.89 -1.91
N ALA A 55 -5.76 -5.74 -0.74
CA ALA A 55 -4.40 -5.22 -0.63
C ALA A 55 -3.37 -6.15 -1.31
N LYS A 56 -3.53 -7.47 -1.19
CA LYS A 56 -2.62 -8.45 -1.79
C LYS A 56 -2.67 -8.40 -3.31
N ILE A 57 -3.87 -8.35 -3.90
CA ILE A 57 -4.09 -8.35 -5.36
C ILE A 57 -4.08 -6.96 -6.00
N ALA A 58 -3.90 -5.89 -5.21
CA ALA A 58 -3.79 -4.53 -5.70
C ALA A 58 -2.67 -4.38 -6.73
N ARG A 59 -2.97 -3.67 -7.84
CA ARG A 59 -2.03 -3.48 -8.95
C ARG A 59 -1.01 -2.38 -8.67
N SER A 60 -1.38 -1.40 -7.85
CA SER A 60 -0.54 -0.25 -7.54
C SER A 60 -0.19 -0.20 -6.05
N LYS A 61 0.97 0.37 -5.74
CA LYS A 61 1.38 0.63 -4.34
C LYS A 61 0.37 1.51 -3.61
N SER A 62 -0.20 2.51 -4.29
CA SER A 62 -1.19 3.43 -3.70
C SER A 62 -2.48 2.71 -3.35
N GLU A 63 -2.98 1.83 -4.23
CA GLU A 63 -4.15 0.99 -3.96
C GLU A 63 -3.89 0.03 -2.80
N ARG A 64 -2.74 -0.66 -2.79
CA ARG A 64 -2.36 -1.55 -1.69
C ARG A 64 -2.35 -0.81 -0.35
N ARG A 65 -1.69 0.36 -0.29
CA ARG A 65 -1.62 1.19 0.92
C ARG A 65 -3.01 1.60 1.40
N ARG A 66 -3.89 2.00 0.48
CA ARG A 66 -5.28 2.39 0.81
C ARG A 66 -6.05 1.25 1.48
N TRP A 67 -5.93 0.02 0.98
CA TRP A 67 -6.60 -1.14 1.58
C TRP A 67 -6.02 -1.52 2.94
N LEU A 68 -4.69 -1.48 3.10
CA LEU A 68 -4.04 -1.75 4.39
C LEU A 68 -4.42 -0.70 5.44
N ASN A 69 -4.50 0.58 5.08
CA ASN A 69 -4.96 1.62 5.98
C ASN A 69 -6.40 1.36 6.45
N ARG A 70 -7.31 1.00 5.53
CA ARG A 70 -8.69 0.62 5.91
C ARG A 70 -8.76 -0.56 6.86
N VAL A 71 -7.86 -1.53 6.73
CA VAL A 71 -7.76 -2.65 7.69
C VAL A 71 -7.40 -2.13 9.07
N LEU A 72 -6.46 -1.19 9.17
CA LEU A 72 -6.06 -0.58 10.43
C LEU A 72 -7.13 0.35 11.01
N ASP A 73 -7.92 1.02 10.16
CA ASP A 73 -9.07 1.81 10.62
C ASP A 73 -10.11 0.95 11.34
N ILE A 74 -10.28 -0.31 10.89
CA ILE A 74 -11.21 -1.27 11.51
C ILE A 74 -10.57 -1.99 12.70
N ASN A 75 -9.33 -2.43 12.55
CA ASN A 75 -8.56 -3.13 13.56
C ASN A 75 -7.14 -2.54 13.65
N PRO A 76 -6.94 -1.53 14.52
CA PRO A 76 -5.64 -0.89 14.68
C PRO A 76 -4.54 -1.85 15.14
N GLN A 77 -4.91 -2.95 15.80
CA GLN A 77 -3.98 -3.97 16.30
C GLN A 77 -3.64 -5.05 15.26
N ASN A 78 -4.02 -4.86 13.99
CA ASN A 78 -3.68 -5.81 12.94
C ASN A 78 -2.19 -5.73 12.58
N GLU A 79 -1.38 -6.52 13.29
CA GLU A 79 0.08 -6.58 13.07
C GLU A 79 0.44 -6.92 11.61
N ALA A 80 -0.35 -7.75 10.93
CA ALA A 80 -0.06 -8.12 9.55
C ALA A 80 -0.18 -6.91 8.61
N ALA A 81 -1.19 -6.06 8.80
CA ALA A 81 -1.36 -4.84 8.03
C ALA A 81 -0.27 -3.81 8.36
N GLN A 82 0.08 -3.63 9.64
CA GLN A 82 1.18 -2.76 10.07
C GLN A 82 2.51 -3.18 9.43
N LYS A 83 2.90 -4.46 9.59
CA LYS A 83 4.15 -5.02 9.03
C LYS A 83 4.23 -4.90 7.50
N LEU A 84 3.09 -4.89 6.80
CA LEU A 84 3.06 -4.70 5.35
C LEU A 84 3.25 -3.23 4.97
N LEU A 85 2.65 -2.29 5.71
CA LEU A 85 2.85 -0.86 5.50
C LEU A 85 4.28 -0.43 5.80
N ASP A 86 4.86 -0.89 6.91
CA ASP A 86 6.24 -0.58 7.29
C ASP A 86 7.22 -1.01 6.19
N ARG A 87 7.02 -2.20 5.62
CA ARG A 87 7.82 -2.69 4.49
C ARG A 87 7.64 -1.85 3.22
N MET A 88 6.44 -1.30 2.98
CA MET A 88 6.20 -0.42 1.85
C MET A 88 6.90 0.94 2.04
N ASP A 89 6.86 1.49 3.24
CA ASP A 89 7.44 2.79 3.57
C ASP A 89 8.97 2.74 3.59
N TYR A 90 9.56 1.65 4.09
CA TYR A 90 10.99 1.38 3.97
C TYR A 90 11.44 1.39 2.50
N ASN A 91 10.73 0.69 1.63
CA ASN A 91 11.05 0.63 0.20
C ASN A 91 10.84 1.96 -0.55
N ASP A 92 9.91 2.80 -0.11
CA ASP A 92 9.63 4.10 -0.73
C ASP A 92 10.65 5.17 -0.30
N SER A 93 11.20 5.07 0.91
CA SER A 93 12.19 6.01 1.48
C SER A 93 13.50 6.07 0.68
N SER A 94 13.92 4.96 0.06
CA SER A 94 15.11 4.90 -0.79
C SER A 94 14.98 5.66 -2.12
N ARG A 95 13.76 6.05 -2.53
CA ARG A 95 13.54 6.86 -3.74
C ARG A 95 13.52 8.37 -3.48
N ARG A 96 13.27 8.80 -2.24
CA ARG A 96 13.05 10.21 -1.89
C ARG A 96 14.33 11.04 -1.81
N ASN A 97 15.52 10.44 -1.81
CA ASN A 97 16.78 11.18 -1.84
C ASN A 97 17.15 11.77 -3.22
N ARG A 98 16.28 11.62 -4.25
CA ARG A 98 16.57 12.07 -5.62
C ARG A 98 16.62 13.60 -5.79
N LEU A 99 16.05 14.36 -4.85
CA LEU A 99 16.13 15.84 -4.82
C LEU A 99 17.37 16.35 -4.09
N LEU A 100 17.81 15.65 -3.04
CA LEU A 100 19.02 16.01 -2.31
C LEU A 100 20.25 15.83 -3.21
N PHE A 101 20.34 14.75 -4.00
CA PHE A 101 21.44 14.61 -4.96
C PHE A 101 21.43 15.68 -6.06
N ARG A 102 20.27 16.10 -6.58
CA ARG A 102 20.21 17.14 -7.62
C ARG A 102 20.64 18.52 -7.12
N LEU A 103 20.30 18.87 -5.87
CA LEU A 103 20.69 20.13 -5.26
C LEU A 103 22.17 20.15 -4.85
N VAL A 104 22.67 19.03 -4.31
CA VAL A 104 24.08 18.91 -3.90
C VAL A 104 25.02 18.97 -5.10
N THR A 105 24.71 18.30 -6.22
CA THR A 105 25.52 18.40 -7.44
C THR A 105 25.53 19.83 -8.01
N GLY A 106 24.39 20.52 -8.01
CA GLY A 106 24.31 21.90 -8.49
C GLY A 106 25.12 22.88 -7.64
N ALA A 107 25.01 22.81 -6.31
CA ALA A 107 25.77 23.67 -5.40
C ALA A 107 27.29 23.45 -5.52
N TYR A 108 27.72 22.19 -5.67
CA TYR A 108 29.14 21.85 -5.85
C TYR A 108 29.74 22.51 -7.11
N VAL A 109 29.05 22.44 -8.25
CA VAL A 109 29.53 23.04 -9.51
C VAL A 109 29.69 24.56 -9.39
N VAL A 110 28.73 25.25 -8.75
CA VAL A 110 28.79 26.70 -8.57
C VAL A 110 29.98 27.11 -7.70
N ILE A 111 30.22 26.39 -6.59
CA ILE A 111 31.35 26.65 -5.71
C ILE A 111 32.68 26.48 -6.46
N VAL A 112 32.83 25.41 -7.23
CA VAL A 112 34.05 25.16 -8.03
C VAL A 112 34.28 26.28 -9.06
N LEU A 113 33.23 26.76 -9.72
CA LEU A 113 33.34 27.87 -10.69
C LEU A 113 33.75 29.19 -10.03
N ILE A 114 33.19 29.51 -8.86
CA ILE A 114 33.55 30.72 -8.10
C ILE A 114 35.03 30.65 -7.68
N VAL A 115 35.48 29.51 -7.15
CA VAL A 115 36.88 29.34 -6.75
C VAL A 115 37.81 29.45 -7.96
N ALA A 116 37.45 28.85 -9.10
CA ALA A 116 38.23 28.96 -10.33
C ALA A 116 38.32 30.42 -10.83
N LEU A 117 37.23 31.17 -10.79
CA LEU A 117 37.20 32.59 -11.14
C LEU A 117 38.07 33.43 -10.20
N LEU A 118 38.01 33.19 -8.89
CA LEU A 118 38.83 33.88 -7.91
C LEU A 118 40.33 33.61 -8.12
N LEU A 119 40.69 32.37 -8.41
CA LEU A 119 42.08 32.02 -8.75
C LEU A 119 42.53 32.72 -10.02
N LEU A 120 41.73 32.70 -11.09
CA LEU A 120 42.07 33.40 -12.33
C LEU A 120 42.26 34.91 -12.11
N PHE A 121 41.41 35.53 -11.29
CA PHE A 121 41.53 36.94 -10.95
C PHE A 121 42.81 37.23 -10.15
N ALA A 122 43.13 36.39 -9.17
CA ALA A 122 44.33 36.53 -8.33
C ALA A 122 45.65 36.29 -9.08
N PHE A 123 45.62 35.55 -10.19
CA PHE A 123 46.79 35.35 -11.06
C PHE A 123 46.89 36.37 -12.21
N ALA A 124 45.79 37.08 -12.52
CA ALA A 124 45.73 38.07 -13.60
C ALA A 124 46.08 39.51 -13.15
N PHE A 125 46.14 39.76 -11.84
CA PHE A 125 46.52 41.02 -11.21
C PHE A 125 47.75 40.82 -10.30
#